data_AF-A0A3A9GPR1-F1
#
_entry.id   AF-A0A3A9GPR1-F1
#
_cell.length_a   1.000
_cell.length_b   1.000
_cell.length_c   1.000
_cell.angle_alpha   90.00
_cell.angle_beta   90.00
_cell.angle_gamma   90.00
#
_symmetry.space_group_name_H-M   'P 1'
#
loop_
_entity.id
_entity.type
_entity.pdbx_description
1 polymer ?
#
loop_
_entity_poly.entity_id
_entity_poly.type
_entity_poly.pdbx_seq_one_letter_code
_entity_poly.pdbx_strand_id
1 'polypeptide(L)'
;MAVIVHAKLKKQMIQSVCVKSLGNKKVVNVIVDYMLKSNDERIVINDYIENDPLSENNLDKTLYLVNEIRLSSPQKSIWLYTGYKVISVDSEYGSIIFDRDNEDIIKQFTYKSVINHNKRINIASMCDVIVDGRYVDSQRNISLSYRGSQNQRLIDVKQSLQKGGIVLWQT
;
A
#
# COMPACT_ATOMS: atom_id res chain seq x y z
N MET A 1 -8.59 19.99 -16.29
CA MET A 1 -10.04 19.77 -16.10
C MET A 1 -10.43 18.29 -16.28
N ALA A 2 -10.06 17.61 -17.37
CA ALA A 2 -10.40 16.18 -17.60
C ALA A 2 -9.85 15.19 -16.55
N VAL A 3 -8.59 15.34 -16.11
CA VAL A 3 -7.94 14.44 -15.12
C VAL A 3 -8.63 14.50 -13.74
N ILE A 4 -9.08 15.70 -13.34
CA ILE A 4 -9.76 15.93 -12.05
C ILE A 4 -11.18 15.35 -12.08
N VAL A 5 -11.88 15.47 -13.22
CA VAL A 5 -13.20 14.86 -13.42
C VAL A 5 -13.11 13.34 -13.41
N HIS A 6 -12.07 12.76 -14.04
CA HIS A 6 -11.85 11.31 -14.06
C HIS A 6 -11.55 10.75 -12.66
N ALA A 7 -10.69 11.40 -11.88
CA ALA A 7 -10.40 11.00 -10.50
C ALA A 7 -11.63 11.13 -9.57
N LYS A 8 -12.46 12.17 -9.77
CA LYS A 8 -13.68 12.39 -8.98
C LYS A 8 -14.76 11.36 -9.32
N LEU A 9 -14.90 10.97 -10.58
CA LEU A 9 -15.78 9.89 -11.04
C LEU A 9 -15.29 8.51 -10.56
N LYS A 10 -13.97 8.24 -10.61
CA LYS A 10 -13.34 7.01 -10.08
C LYS A 10 -13.64 6.86 -8.59
N LYS A 11 -13.46 7.94 -7.82
CA LYS A 11 -13.77 7.98 -6.37
C LYS A 11 -15.26 7.83 -6.08
N GLN A 12 -16.15 8.52 -6.81
CA GLN A 12 -17.61 8.38 -6.66
C GLN A 12 -18.12 6.98 -7.04
N MET A 13 -17.55 6.37 -8.08
CA MET A 13 -17.94 5.04 -8.53
C MET A 13 -17.51 3.96 -7.51
N ILE A 14 -16.28 4.03 -7.01
CA ILE A 14 -15.78 3.13 -5.94
C ILE A 14 -16.61 3.30 -4.66
N GLN A 15 -16.92 4.54 -4.26
CA GLN A 15 -17.81 4.81 -3.12
C GLN A 15 -19.22 4.26 -3.35
N SER A 16 -19.78 4.37 -4.56
CA SER A 16 -21.12 3.86 -4.87
C SER A 16 -21.22 2.32 -4.86
N VAL A 17 -20.13 1.63 -5.23
CA VAL A 17 -20.03 0.16 -5.15
C VAL A 17 -19.85 -0.29 -3.69
N CYS A 18 -19.10 0.47 -2.89
CA CYS A 18 -18.86 0.16 -1.48
C CYS A 18 -20.11 0.35 -0.59
N VAL A 19 -21.08 1.15 -1.03
CA VAL A 19 -22.27 1.53 -0.24
C VAL A 19 -23.47 0.56 -0.40
N LYS A 20 -23.42 -0.45 -1.28
CA LYS A 20 -24.54 -1.40 -1.47
C LYS A 20 -24.11 -2.88 -1.36
N SER A 21 -24.32 -3.47 -0.18
CA SER A 21 -24.71 -4.88 0.02
C SER A 21 -23.83 -6.00 -0.60
N LEU A 22 -22.58 -5.74 -0.97
CA LEU A 22 -21.68 -6.77 -1.50
C LEU A 22 -20.66 -7.17 -0.41
N GLY A 23 -20.55 -8.47 -0.12
CA GLY A 23 -19.50 -8.97 0.77
C GLY A 23 -18.10 -8.63 0.24
N ASN A 24 -17.11 -8.52 1.13
CA ASN A 24 -15.75 -8.04 0.82
C ASN A 24 -15.13 -8.62 -0.47
N LYS A 25 -15.32 -9.92 -0.75
CA LYS A 25 -14.82 -10.55 -1.99
C LYS A 25 -15.48 -10.01 -3.27
N LYS A 26 -16.80 -9.82 -3.26
CA LYS A 26 -17.52 -9.31 -4.46
C LYS A 26 -17.15 -7.87 -4.77
N VAL A 27 -16.95 -7.03 -3.75
CA VAL A 27 -16.51 -5.64 -3.94
C VAL A 27 -15.10 -5.58 -4.55
N VAL A 28 -14.18 -6.40 -4.04
CA VAL A 28 -12.80 -6.43 -4.55
C VAL A 28 -12.74 -6.93 -5.99
N ASN A 29 -13.52 -7.94 -6.38
CA ASN A 29 -13.55 -8.40 -7.77
C ASN A 29 -14.00 -7.31 -8.74
N VAL A 30 -15.01 -6.50 -8.37
CA VAL A 30 -15.44 -5.35 -9.20
C VAL A 30 -14.33 -4.30 -9.31
N ILE A 31 -13.59 -4.06 -8.23
CA ILE A 31 -12.44 -3.15 -8.23
C ILE A 31 -11.36 -3.68 -9.17
N VAL A 32 -11.02 -4.96 -9.08
CA VAL A 32 -9.99 -5.61 -9.93
C VAL A 32 -10.40 -5.56 -11.40
N ASP A 33 -11.66 -5.87 -11.73
CA ASP A 33 -12.20 -5.76 -13.09
C ASP A 33 -12.07 -4.35 -13.66
N TYR A 34 -12.35 -3.34 -12.84
CA TYR A 34 -12.19 -1.95 -13.24
C TYR A 34 -10.71 -1.57 -13.44
N MET A 35 -9.82 -2.06 -12.56
CA MET A 35 -8.38 -1.85 -12.68
C MET A 35 -7.80 -2.48 -13.94
N LEU A 36 -8.24 -3.68 -14.29
CA LEU A 36 -7.85 -4.41 -15.50
C LEU A 36 -8.21 -3.65 -16.77
N LYS A 37 -9.38 -3.00 -16.77
CA LYS A 37 -9.88 -2.22 -17.92
C LYS A 37 -9.27 -0.82 -18.01
N SER A 38 -8.69 -0.30 -16.93
CA SER A 38 -8.02 0.99 -16.94
C SER A 38 -6.69 0.92 -17.70
N ASN A 39 -6.35 1.98 -18.43
CA ASN A 39 -5.02 2.16 -19.02
C ASN A 39 -3.97 2.67 -18.02
N ASP A 40 -4.36 2.91 -16.75
CA ASP A 40 -3.42 3.30 -15.70
C ASP A 40 -2.42 2.16 -15.46
N GLU A 41 -1.14 2.41 -15.73
CA GLU A 41 -0.04 1.47 -15.43
C GLU A 41 0.26 1.40 -13.93
N ARG A 42 -0.13 2.43 -13.18
CA ARG A 42 0.07 2.55 -11.74
C ARG A 42 -1.24 2.41 -10.98
N ILE A 43 -1.25 1.50 -10.02
CA ILE A 43 -2.33 1.27 -9.07
C ILE A 43 -1.89 1.77 -7.69
N VAL A 44 -2.62 2.72 -7.11
CA VAL A 44 -2.39 3.19 -5.75
C VAL A 44 -3.39 2.53 -4.82
N ILE A 45 -2.94 1.69 -3.88
CA ILE A 45 -3.82 0.90 -3.00
C ILE A 45 -4.72 1.80 -2.15
N ASN A 46 -4.23 2.95 -1.72
CA ASN A 46 -4.96 3.92 -0.91
C ASN A 46 -6.19 4.52 -1.60
N ASP A 47 -6.34 4.38 -2.93
CA ASP A 47 -7.55 4.81 -3.64
C ASP A 47 -8.74 3.86 -3.40
N TYR A 48 -8.48 2.64 -2.89
CA TYR A 48 -9.46 1.55 -2.76
C TYR A 48 -9.66 1.07 -1.33
N ILE A 49 -8.78 1.49 -0.43
CA ILE A 49 -8.83 1.17 1.01
C ILE A 49 -8.96 2.47 1.78
N GLU A 50 -10.00 2.58 2.60
CA GLU A 50 -10.19 3.74 3.46
C GLU A 50 -9.16 3.74 4.61
N ASN A 51 -8.65 4.92 4.97
CA ASN A 51 -7.60 5.10 5.97
C ASN A 51 -6.27 4.40 5.59
N ASP A 52 -5.47 3.96 6.57
CA ASP A 52 -4.18 3.31 6.31
C ASP A 52 -4.38 1.84 5.87
N PRO A 53 -3.88 1.41 4.70
CA PRO A 53 -4.02 0.03 4.23
C PRO A 53 -3.34 -1.02 5.11
N LEU A 54 -2.33 -0.63 5.90
CA LEU A 54 -1.62 -1.51 6.85
C LEU A 54 -2.15 -1.40 8.28
N SER A 55 -3.24 -0.69 8.53
CA SER A 55 -3.93 -0.74 9.83
C SER A 55 -4.55 -2.12 10.07
N GLU A 56 -4.63 -2.55 11.34
CA GLU A 56 -5.05 -3.93 11.68
C GLU A 56 -6.36 -4.36 11.04
N ASN A 57 -7.35 -3.45 10.97
CA ASN A 57 -8.67 -3.71 10.43
C ASN A 57 -8.68 -3.83 8.89
N ASN A 58 -7.65 -3.30 8.22
CA ASN A 58 -7.54 -3.30 6.77
C ASN A 58 -6.65 -4.42 6.23
N LEU A 59 -5.80 -5.04 7.07
CA LEU A 59 -4.78 -6.00 6.61
C LEU A 59 -5.34 -7.12 5.73
N ASP A 60 -6.45 -7.74 6.12
CA ASP A 60 -7.05 -8.83 5.33
C ASP A 60 -7.58 -8.36 3.97
N LYS A 61 -8.23 -7.19 3.96
CA LYS A 61 -8.76 -6.60 2.72
C LYS A 61 -7.62 -6.15 1.80
N THR A 62 -6.60 -5.51 2.35
CA THR A 62 -5.42 -5.03 1.62
C THR A 62 -4.62 -6.20 1.05
N LEU A 63 -4.36 -7.25 1.85
CA LEU A 63 -3.64 -8.44 1.39
C LEU A 63 -4.40 -9.12 0.25
N TYR A 64 -5.72 -9.29 0.42
CA TYR A 64 -6.54 -9.85 -0.65
C TYR A 64 -6.48 -9.01 -1.93
N LEU A 65 -6.69 -7.69 -1.84
CA LEU A 65 -6.65 -6.80 -3.00
C LEU A 65 -5.29 -6.85 -3.72
N VAL A 66 -4.18 -6.78 -3.00
CA VAL A 66 -2.84 -6.81 -3.61
C VAL A 66 -2.58 -8.14 -4.29
N ASN A 67 -2.97 -9.26 -3.67
CA ASN A 67 -2.86 -10.58 -4.27
C ASN A 67 -3.65 -10.69 -5.58
N GLU A 68 -4.92 -10.24 -5.58
CA GLU A 68 -5.75 -10.30 -6.78
C GLU A 68 -5.19 -9.42 -7.92
N ILE A 69 -4.70 -8.22 -7.60
CA ILE A 69 -4.04 -7.36 -8.59
C ILE A 69 -2.80 -8.04 -9.16
N ARG A 70 -1.96 -8.65 -8.32
CA ARG A 70 -0.74 -9.32 -8.78
C ARG A 70 -1.03 -10.50 -9.69
N LEU A 71 -2.05 -11.29 -9.36
CA LEU A 71 -2.48 -12.42 -10.19
C LEU A 71 -3.09 -11.96 -11.53
N SER A 72 -3.84 -10.86 -11.52
CA SER A 72 -4.63 -10.45 -12.69
C SER A 72 -3.90 -9.43 -13.58
N SER A 73 -2.96 -8.67 -13.04
CA SER A 73 -2.24 -7.57 -13.72
C SER A 73 -0.77 -7.50 -13.29
N PRO A 74 0.03 -8.56 -13.53
CA PRO A 74 1.43 -8.61 -13.07
C PRO A 74 2.31 -7.48 -13.63
N GLN A 75 1.94 -6.90 -14.77
CA GLN A 75 2.64 -5.80 -15.43
C GLN A 75 2.40 -4.42 -14.79
N LYS A 76 1.32 -4.26 -14.02
CA LYS A 76 0.98 -2.96 -13.43
C LYS A 76 1.78 -2.72 -12.16
N SER A 77 2.23 -1.49 -11.97
CA SER A 77 2.95 -1.07 -10.78
C SER A 77 1.98 -0.86 -9.61
N ILE A 78 2.25 -1.44 -8.44
CA ILE A 78 1.47 -1.24 -7.21
C ILE A 78 2.22 -0.30 -6.29
N TRP A 79 1.53 0.77 -5.88
CA TRP A 79 2.03 1.79 -4.96
C TRP A 79 1.24 1.75 -3.67
N LEU A 80 1.95 1.82 -2.54
CA LEU A 80 1.38 1.78 -1.20
C LEU A 80 1.85 2.99 -0.40
N TYR A 81 0.91 3.80 0.09
CA TYR A 81 1.18 4.85 1.07
C TYR A 81 0.83 4.31 2.45
N THR A 82 1.76 4.46 3.39
CA THR A 82 1.58 3.95 4.74
C THR A 82 2.18 4.89 5.78
N GLY A 83 1.61 4.90 6.98
CA GLY A 83 2.15 5.60 8.13
C GLY A 83 3.32 4.87 8.82
N TYR A 84 3.54 3.60 8.47
CA TYR A 84 4.60 2.77 9.04
C TYR A 84 5.94 3.12 8.39
N LYS A 85 7.02 2.81 9.12
CA LYS A 85 8.39 3.07 8.66
C LYS A 85 9.08 1.75 8.30
N VAL A 86 9.62 1.61 7.09
CA VAL A 86 10.49 0.50 6.71
C VAL A 86 11.85 0.68 7.37
N ILE A 87 12.29 -0.29 8.14
CA ILE A 87 13.55 -0.23 8.89
C ILE A 87 14.64 -1.09 8.26
N SER A 88 14.26 -2.19 7.61
CA SER A 88 15.18 -3.11 6.98
C SER A 88 14.52 -3.89 5.86
N VAL A 89 15.37 -4.59 5.12
CA VAL A 89 15.00 -5.44 4.00
C VAL A 89 15.74 -6.74 4.16
N ASP A 90 15.02 -7.84 3.96
CA ASP A 90 15.58 -9.18 3.97
C ASP A 90 15.59 -9.70 2.53
N SER A 91 16.76 -9.70 1.90
CA SER A 91 16.91 -10.19 0.52
C SER A 91 16.78 -11.70 0.40
N GLU A 92 17.08 -12.46 1.46
CA GLU A 92 17.01 -13.92 1.44
C GLU A 92 15.56 -14.38 1.37
N TYR A 93 14.69 -13.78 2.18
CA TYR A 93 13.26 -14.10 2.22
C TYR A 93 12.38 -13.15 1.40
N GLY A 94 12.97 -12.20 0.67
CA GLY A 94 12.21 -11.25 -0.15
C GLY A 94 11.28 -10.34 0.67
N SER A 95 11.67 -9.95 1.88
CA SER A 95 10.78 -9.31 2.87
C SER A 95 11.10 -7.85 3.14
N ILE A 96 10.07 -6.99 3.13
CA ILE A 96 10.15 -5.60 3.61
C ILE A 96 9.74 -5.56 5.07
N ILE A 97 10.65 -5.10 5.94
CA ILE A 97 10.43 -5.11 7.38
C ILE A 97 10.07 -3.70 7.87
N PHE A 98 8.90 -3.60 8.48
CA PHE A 98 8.45 -2.37 9.12
C PHE A 98 8.90 -2.31 10.58
N ASP A 99 9.12 -1.09 11.04
CA ASP A 99 9.16 -0.77 12.45
C ASP A 99 7.87 -1.28 13.10
N ARG A 100 8.00 -1.99 14.22
CA ARG A 100 6.86 -2.41 15.04
C ARG A 100 6.53 -1.36 16.10
N ASP A 101 7.15 -0.18 16.01
CA ASP A 101 7.12 0.89 17.00
C ASP A 101 7.52 0.38 18.39
N ASN A 102 7.34 1.22 19.42
CA ASN A 102 7.43 0.81 20.82
C ASN A 102 6.18 0.00 21.26
N GLU A 103 5.71 -0.96 20.45
CA GLU A 103 4.77 -1.96 20.98
C GLU A 103 5.40 -2.60 22.22
N ASP A 104 4.65 -2.67 23.33
CA ASP A 104 5.10 -3.40 24.51
C ASP A 104 5.65 -4.76 24.09
N ILE A 105 6.83 -5.14 24.57
CA ILE A 105 7.52 -6.35 24.13
C ILE A 105 6.62 -7.59 24.19
N ILE A 106 5.75 -7.68 25.22
CA ILE A 106 4.78 -8.75 25.38
C ILE A 106 3.74 -8.76 24.23
N LYS A 107 3.27 -7.59 23.80
CA LYS A 107 2.30 -7.47 22.70
C LYS A 107 2.89 -7.93 21.38
N GLN A 108 4.19 -7.68 21.15
CA GLN A 108 4.88 -8.08 19.92
C GLN A 108 4.88 -9.60 19.70
N PHE A 109 4.85 -10.40 20.78
CA PHE A 109 4.82 -11.86 20.73
C PHE A 109 3.40 -12.46 20.79
N THR A 110 2.36 -11.63 20.87
CA THR A 110 0.99 -12.15 20.73
C THR A 110 0.78 -12.72 19.33
N TYR A 111 0.06 -13.83 19.23
CA TYR A 111 -0.27 -14.46 17.95
C TYR A 111 -0.86 -13.44 16.95
N LYS A 112 -1.77 -12.58 17.42
CA LYS A 112 -2.39 -11.53 16.60
C LYS A 112 -1.35 -10.55 16.04
N SER A 113 -0.43 -10.04 16.87
CA SER A 113 0.57 -9.07 16.40
C SER A 113 1.55 -9.70 15.41
N VAL A 114 1.97 -10.95 15.64
CA VAL A 114 2.83 -11.70 14.69
C VAL A 114 2.13 -11.89 13.34
N ILE A 115 0.88 -12.37 13.34
CA ILE A 115 0.11 -12.55 12.10
C ILE A 115 -0.10 -11.22 11.38
N ASN A 116 -0.42 -10.15 12.11
CA ASN A 116 -0.61 -8.83 11.54
C ASN A 116 0.70 -8.28 10.93
N HIS A 117 1.84 -8.52 11.58
CA HIS A 117 3.14 -8.12 11.05
C HIS A 117 3.49 -8.89 9.77
N ASN A 118 3.27 -10.20 9.75
CA ASN A 118 3.47 -11.02 8.55
C ASN A 118 2.59 -10.57 7.38
N LYS A 119 1.33 -10.19 7.64
CA LYS A 119 0.46 -9.61 6.60
C LYS A 119 1.05 -8.32 6.03
N ARG A 120 1.59 -7.42 6.87
CA ARG A 120 2.25 -6.18 6.40
C ARG A 120 3.45 -6.47 5.53
N ILE A 121 4.31 -7.41 5.96
CA ILE A 121 5.47 -7.85 5.17
C ILE A 121 5.01 -8.37 3.81
N ASN A 122 4.04 -9.31 3.78
CA ASN A 122 3.54 -9.89 2.55
C ASN A 122 2.95 -8.84 1.59
N ILE A 123 2.15 -7.90 2.12
CA ILE A 123 1.59 -6.79 1.33
C ILE A 123 2.71 -5.95 0.72
N ALA A 124 3.68 -5.54 1.54
CA ALA A 124 4.75 -4.64 1.12
C ALA A 124 5.71 -5.27 0.12
N SER A 125 6.07 -6.54 0.30
CA SER A 125 6.92 -7.29 -0.63
C SER A 125 6.28 -7.49 -2.01
N MET A 126 4.95 -7.43 -2.10
CA MET A 126 4.24 -7.45 -3.37
C MET A 126 4.12 -6.06 -4.02
N CYS A 127 4.50 -4.96 -3.36
CA CYS A 127 4.43 -3.62 -3.96
C CYS A 127 5.66 -3.32 -4.82
N ASP A 128 5.57 -2.31 -5.70
CA ASP A 128 6.72 -1.79 -6.44
C ASP A 128 7.32 -0.56 -5.75
N VAL A 129 6.45 0.33 -5.25
CA VAL A 129 6.87 1.55 -4.55
C VAL A 129 6.10 1.69 -3.25
N ILE A 130 6.82 1.96 -2.16
CA ILE A 130 6.24 2.29 -0.86
C ILE A 130 6.52 3.76 -0.56
N VAL A 131 5.47 4.53 -0.33
CA VAL A 131 5.55 5.87 0.26
C VAL A 131 5.56 5.70 1.77
N ASP A 132 6.78 5.72 2.29
CA ASP A 132 7.17 5.30 3.62
C ASP A 132 7.10 6.45 4.64
N GLY A 133 6.61 6.13 5.84
CA GLY A 133 6.56 7.03 6.98
C GLY A 133 5.29 7.89 7.07
N ARG A 134 4.91 8.23 8.32
CA ARG A 134 3.76 9.10 8.62
C ARG A 134 3.88 10.48 7.99
N TYR A 135 2.74 11.05 7.59
CA TYR A 135 2.66 12.47 7.23
C TYR A 135 2.87 13.33 8.49
N VAL A 136 3.68 14.38 8.36
CA VAL A 136 3.96 15.33 9.44
C VAL A 136 3.67 16.74 8.92
N ASP A 137 2.67 17.41 9.51
CA ASP A 137 2.19 18.68 8.97
C ASP A 137 3.24 19.80 9.01
N SER A 138 4.09 19.84 10.05
CA SER A 138 5.20 20.79 10.14
C SER A 138 6.30 20.56 9.08
N GLN A 139 6.28 19.40 8.41
CA GLN A 139 7.17 19.05 7.32
C GLN A 139 6.47 19.01 5.97
N ARG A 140 5.23 19.52 5.91
CA ARG A 140 4.43 19.58 4.69
C ARG A 140 5.20 20.30 3.59
N ASN A 141 5.36 19.63 2.45
CA ASN A 141 5.88 20.27 1.25
C ASN A 141 5.18 19.74 -0.01
N ILE A 142 4.49 20.65 -0.69
CA ILE A 142 3.71 20.38 -1.90
C ILE A 142 4.57 20.22 -3.17
N SER A 143 5.85 20.62 -3.13
CA SER A 143 6.76 20.45 -4.27
C SER A 143 7.32 19.03 -4.38
N LEU A 144 7.03 18.16 -3.40
CA LEU A 144 7.48 16.78 -3.39
C LEU A 144 6.60 15.92 -4.30
N SER A 145 7.23 15.21 -5.23
CA SER A 145 6.54 14.21 -6.04
C SER A 145 6.08 13.05 -5.17
N TYR A 146 4.78 12.71 -5.28
CA TYR A 146 4.15 11.51 -4.70
C TYR A 146 4.21 11.38 -3.18
N ARG A 147 4.50 12.46 -2.44
CA ARG A 147 4.49 12.48 -0.98
C ARG A 147 4.15 13.88 -0.48
N GLY A 148 3.61 13.96 0.74
CA GLY A 148 3.13 15.23 1.29
C GLY A 148 4.08 15.87 2.30
N SER A 149 5.05 15.11 2.82
CA SER A 149 5.90 15.52 3.94
C SER A 149 7.37 15.14 3.72
N GLN A 150 8.31 15.98 4.16
CA GLN A 150 9.76 15.80 3.93
C GLN A 150 10.34 14.51 4.54
N ASN A 151 9.82 14.07 5.69
CA ASN A 151 10.27 12.82 6.31
C ASN A 151 9.86 11.56 5.53
N GLN A 152 8.93 11.67 4.57
CA GLN A 152 8.47 10.53 3.82
C GLN A 152 9.48 10.12 2.74
N ARG A 153 9.70 8.82 2.59
CA ARG A 153 10.64 8.27 1.60
C ARG A 153 9.84 7.53 0.52
N LEU A 154 10.35 7.53 -0.72
CA LEU A 154 9.84 6.66 -1.77
C LEU A 154 10.80 5.48 -1.86
N ILE A 155 10.38 4.29 -1.45
CA ILE A 155 11.21 3.08 -1.45
C ILE A 155 10.91 2.29 -2.71
N ASP A 156 11.96 1.98 -3.48
CA ASP A 156 11.89 1.03 -4.60
C ASP A 156 12.00 -0.38 -4.03
N VAL A 157 10.87 -1.11 -4.00
CA VAL A 157 10.81 -2.43 -3.35
C VAL A 157 11.69 -3.43 -4.08
N LYS A 158 11.63 -3.47 -5.42
CA LYS A 158 12.38 -4.43 -6.23
C LYS A 158 13.88 -4.25 -6.08
N GLN A 159 14.37 -3.02 -6.25
CA GLN A 159 15.80 -2.74 -6.08
C GLN A 159 16.24 -2.96 -4.64
N SER A 160 15.38 -2.66 -3.67
CA SER A 160 15.70 -2.86 -2.25
C SER A 160 15.90 -4.34 -1.93
N LEU A 161 14.98 -5.19 -2.38
CA LEU A 161 15.05 -6.64 -2.21
C LEU A 161 16.26 -7.24 -2.91
N GLN A 162 16.56 -6.80 -4.14
CA GLN A 162 17.73 -7.27 -4.89
C GLN A 162 19.06 -6.92 -4.22
N LYS A 163 19.17 -5.74 -3.59
CA LYS A 163 20.40 -5.28 -2.95
C LYS A 163 20.51 -5.64 -1.47
N GLY A 164 19.45 -6.17 -0.86
CA GLY A 164 19.40 -6.46 0.58
C GLY A 164 19.45 -5.21 1.46
N GLY A 165 18.96 -4.08 0.97
CA GLY A 165 18.99 -2.80 1.69
C GLY A 165 18.02 -1.79 1.09
N ILE A 166 17.62 -0.77 1.86
CA ILE A 166 16.64 0.22 1.40
C ILE A 166 17.24 1.05 0.26
N VAL A 167 16.62 0.98 -0.92
CA VAL A 167 16.91 1.78 -2.11
C VAL A 167 15.78 2.77 -2.33
N LEU A 168 16.13 4.04 -2.55
CA LEU A 168 15.15 5.08 -2.83
C LEU A 168 14.77 5.11 -4.31
N TRP A 169 13.47 5.16 -4.57
CA TRP A 169 12.91 5.36 -5.90
C TRP A 169 13.30 6.73 -6.45
N GLN A 170 13.87 6.75 -7.65
CA GLN A 170 14.25 8.00 -8.33
C GLN A 170 13.04 8.53 -9.10
N THR A 171 12.67 9.77 -8.82
CA THR A 171 11.55 10.48 -9.46
C THR A 171 12.01 11.32 -10.63
#